data_AF-A0A9N8ELU6-F1
#
_entry.id   AF-A0A9N8ELU6-F1
#
_cell.length_a   1.000
_cell.length_b   1.000
_cell.length_c   1.000
_cell.angle_alpha   90.00
_cell.angle_beta   90.00
_cell.angle_gamma   90.00
#
_symmetry.space_group_name_H-M   'P 1'
#
loop_
_entity.id
_entity.type
_entity.pdbx_description
1 polymer ?
#
loop_
_entity_poly.entity_id
_entity_poly.type
_entity_poly.pdbx_seq_one_letter_code
_entity_poly.pdbx_strand_id
1 'polypeptide(L)'
;MTSQSLPWNEALALVNSKRHDKSVVMPLVKEFPNLLVHASEQLRDDPKVVKSSGCLRYASMELKSLPDFVLDMVAMSWENHNHAATFLRDCGDFFRRLFHALIPPGGLLDFETLAEPMRVAPLSIKNDHAFIAHVLSRIDLRDGSGREQLEVLSTWMSPSLRKGLVETLRLLEQVWEQDPTTEEWFWDKVYQSKDSGMAGFKNC
;
A
#
# COMPACT_ATOMS: atom_id res chain seq x y z
N MET A 1 0.28 -9.95 38.27
CA MET A 1 0.81 -8.57 38.36
C MET A 1 0.57 -7.92 37.01
N THR A 2 -0.46 -7.10 36.89
CA THR A 2 -0.71 -6.32 35.66
C THR A 2 0.42 -5.32 35.52
N SER A 3 1.28 -5.52 34.51
CA SER A 3 2.24 -4.50 34.06
C SER A 3 1.44 -3.26 33.69
N GLN A 4 1.36 -2.28 34.59
CA GLN A 4 0.76 -0.99 34.27
C GLN A 4 1.67 -0.28 33.28
N SER A 5 1.12 0.03 32.11
CA SER A 5 1.69 0.94 31.11
C SER A 5 2.09 2.25 31.77
N LEU A 6 3.30 2.74 31.48
CA LEU A 6 3.79 4.01 32.03
C LEU A 6 2.96 5.17 31.42
N PRO A 7 2.42 6.11 32.22
CA PRO A 7 1.72 7.27 31.67
C PRO A 7 2.61 8.08 30.70
N TRP A 8 2.00 8.65 29.65
CA TRP A 8 2.75 9.34 28.58
C TRP A 8 3.66 10.47 29.08
N ASN A 9 3.22 11.23 30.08
CA ASN A 9 4.00 12.32 30.68
C ASN A 9 5.27 11.82 31.39
N GLU A 10 5.18 10.68 32.08
CA GLU A 10 6.34 10.05 32.72
C GLU A 10 7.29 9.43 31.69
N ALA A 11 6.74 8.77 30.67
CA ALA A 11 7.52 8.25 29.55
C ALA A 11 8.29 9.36 28.81
N LEU A 12 7.62 10.49 28.54
CA LEU A 12 8.24 11.67 27.93
C LEU A 12 9.37 12.23 28.81
N ALA A 13 9.13 12.42 30.11
CA ALA A 13 10.15 12.92 31.03
C ALA A 13 11.38 12.00 31.06
N LEU A 14 11.17 10.68 31.04
CA LEU A 14 12.23 9.69 31.03
C LEU A 14 13.03 9.74 29.72
N VAL A 15 12.39 9.74 28.55
CA VAL A 15 13.07 9.90 27.25
C VAL A 15 13.86 11.20 27.20
N ASN A 16 13.29 12.32 27.65
CA ASN A 16 13.99 13.61 27.65
C ASN A 16 15.26 13.58 28.51
N SER A 17 15.23 12.92 29.66
CA SER A 17 16.40 12.78 30.55
C SER A 17 17.43 11.74 30.06
N LYS A 18 16.99 10.74 29.28
CA LYS A 18 17.80 9.58 28.84
C LYS A 18 17.78 9.39 27.32
N ARG A 19 17.72 10.47 26.54
CA ARG A 19 17.53 10.43 25.08
C ARG A 19 18.60 9.69 24.28
N HIS A 20 19.76 9.41 24.87
CA HIS A 20 20.86 8.65 24.25
C HIS A 20 20.90 7.19 24.71
N ASP A 21 20.16 6.83 25.76
CA ASP A 21 20.15 5.49 26.32
C ASP A 21 19.13 4.63 25.58
N LYS A 22 19.62 3.84 24.63
CA LYS A 22 18.80 2.91 23.85
C LYS A 22 17.97 1.97 24.71
N SER A 23 18.51 1.50 25.84
CA SER A 23 17.82 0.53 26.71
C SER A 23 16.60 1.15 27.40
N VAL A 24 16.62 2.47 27.60
CA VAL A 24 15.49 3.25 28.14
C VAL A 24 14.53 3.68 27.04
N VAL A 25 15.05 4.18 25.91
CA VAL A 25 14.21 4.74 24.83
C VAL A 25 13.43 3.65 24.08
N MET A 26 14.06 2.51 23.78
CA MET A 26 13.47 1.46 22.95
C MET A 26 12.14 0.88 23.45
N PRO A 27 11.97 0.50 24.75
CA PRO A 27 10.68 0.03 25.24
C PRO A 27 9.61 1.14 25.21
N LEU A 28 9.98 2.40 25.45
CA LEU A 28 9.05 3.52 25.48
C LEU A 28 8.55 3.89 24.08
N VAL A 29 9.41 3.85 23.06
CA VAL A 29 8.96 4.11 21.67
C VAL A 29 8.13 2.97 21.10
N LYS A 30 8.28 1.75 21.61
CA LYS A 30 7.42 0.62 21.25
C LYS A 30 5.98 0.82 21.73
N GLU A 31 5.83 1.40 22.92
CA GLU A 31 4.52 1.70 23.51
C GLU A 31 3.94 3.02 22.99
N PHE A 32 4.80 4.03 22.83
CA PHE A 32 4.45 5.36 22.35
C PHE A 32 5.36 5.75 21.17
N PRO A 33 5.00 5.36 19.92
CA PRO A 33 5.81 5.63 18.72
C PRO A 33 6.24 7.09 18.55
N ASN A 34 5.39 8.03 18.96
CA ASN A 34 5.66 9.46 18.88
C ASN A 34 6.82 9.93 19.78
N LEU A 35 7.23 9.17 20.80
CA LEU A 35 8.37 9.53 21.64
C LEU A 35 9.71 9.47 20.88
N LEU A 36 9.76 8.81 19.72
CA LEU A 36 10.95 8.76 18.89
C LEU A 36 11.46 10.17 18.50
N VAL A 37 10.57 11.17 18.40
CA VAL A 37 10.97 12.56 18.11
C VAL A 37 11.90 13.15 19.18
N HIS A 38 11.80 12.69 20.43
CA HIS A 38 12.58 13.14 21.58
C HIS A 38 13.87 12.34 21.79
N ALA A 39 14.04 11.23 21.09
CA ALA A 39 15.28 10.48 21.10
C ALA A 39 16.41 11.29 20.44
N SER A 40 17.65 10.99 20.81
CA SER A 40 18.82 11.56 20.15
C SER A 40 18.85 11.20 18.67
N GLU A 41 19.51 12.03 17.86
CA GLU A 41 19.75 11.78 16.43
C GLU A 41 20.31 10.38 16.19
N GLN A 42 21.35 9.99 16.94
CA GLN A 42 21.95 8.65 16.90
C GLN A 42 20.93 7.49 17.05
N LEU A 43 19.90 7.66 17.88
CA LEU A 43 18.85 6.64 18.06
C LEU A 43 17.75 6.73 16.99
N ARG A 44 17.51 7.90 16.40
CA ARG A 44 16.61 8.08 15.25
C ARG A 44 17.24 7.59 13.94
N ASP A 45 18.56 7.42 13.93
CA ASP A 45 19.34 6.82 12.84
C ASP A 45 19.54 5.31 13.05
N ASP A 46 19.19 4.77 14.22
CA ASP A 46 19.30 3.35 14.51
C ASP A 46 18.09 2.58 13.94
N PRO A 47 18.28 1.72 12.92
CA PRO A 47 17.18 1.03 12.27
C PRO A 47 16.41 0.10 13.22
N LYS A 48 17.04 -0.42 14.28
CA LYS A 48 16.35 -1.28 15.26
C LYS A 48 15.42 -0.47 16.16
N VAL A 49 15.84 0.73 16.55
CA VAL A 49 15.01 1.62 17.37
C VAL A 49 13.82 2.12 16.56
N VAL A 50 14.04 2.56 15.33
CA VAL A 50 12.98 3.02 14.42
C VAL A 50 11.99 1.89 14.09
N LYS A 51 12.47 0.68 13.77
CA LYS A 51 11.57 -0.48 13.57
C LYS A 51 10.75 -0.81 14.81
N SER A 52 11.33 -0.64 16.00
CA SER A 52 10.62 -0.91 17.26
C SER A 52 9.52 0.10 17.54
N SER A 53 9.66 1.36 17.08
CA SER A 53 8.58 2.34 17.16
C SER A 53 7.50 2.14 16.09
N GLY A 54 7.83 1.45 14.99
CA GLY A 54 6.94 1.33 13.83
C GLY A 54 6.67 2.66 13.12
N CYS A 55 7.41 3.73 13.46
CA CYS A 55 7.16 5.09 12.96
C CYS A 55 8.36 5.63 12.19
N LEU A 56 8.21 5.74 10.87
CA LEU A 56 9.23 6.30 9.98
C LEU A 56 9.30 7.83 10.05
N ARG A 57 8.23 8.51 10.50
CA ARG A 57 8.12 9.98 10.54
C ARG A 57 9.32 10.68 11.16
N TYR A 58 9.83 10.13 12.26
CA TYR A 58 10.92 10.73 13.05
C TYR A 58 12.29 10.10 12.78
N ALA A 59 12.37 9.14 11.87
CA ALA A 59 13.65 8.56 11.46
C ALA A 59 14.52 9.57 10.70
N SER A 60 15.81 9.25 10.64
CA SER A 60 16.80 9.95 9.82
C SER A 60 16.45 9.96 8.33
N MET A 61 17.02 10.90 7.58
CA MET A 61 16.81 10.95 6.14
C MET A 61 17.49 9.77 5.44
N GLU A 62 18.62 9.30 5.96
CA GLU A 62 19.35 8.13 5.49
C GLU A 62 18.43 6.90 5.56
N LEU A 63 17.81 6.63 6.72
CA LEU A 63 16.86 5.51 6.86
C LEU A 63 15.63 5.66 5.96
N LYS A 64 15.08 6.88 5.85
CA LYS A 64 13.95 7.20 4.94
C LYS A 64 14.28 7.02 3.47
N SER A 65 15.56 6.93 3.14
CA SER A 65 16.08 6.77 1.78
C SER A 65 16.49 5.32 1.46
N LEU A 66 16.48 4.41 2.45
CA LEU A 66 16.82 3.00 2.25
C LEU A 66 15.59 2.22 1.76
N PRO A 67 15.55 1.75 0.50
CA PRO A 67 14.34 1.16 -0.08
C PRO A 67 13.80 -0.03 0.72
N ASP A 68 14.66 -0.97 1.10
CA ASP A 68 14.22 -2.20 1.79
C ASP A 68 13.76 -1.90 3.21
N PHE A 69 14.43 -0.98 3.89
CA PHE A 69 14.02 -0.52 5.22
C PHE A 69 12.64 0.16 5.17
N VAL A 70 12.43 1.03 4.19
CA VAL A 70 11.13 1.69 4.00
C VAL A 70 10.05 0.67 3.64
N LEU A 71 10.32 -0.30 2.77
CA LEU A 71 9.35 -1.37 2.44
C LEU A 71 8.91 -2.13 3.69
N ASP A 72 9.86 -2.53 4.55
CA ASP A 72 9.54 -3.18 5.83
C ASP A 72 8.63 -2.29 6.70
N MET A 73 8.93 -0.99 6.80
CA MET A 73 8.15 -0.04 7.60
C MET A 73 6.74 0.18 7.03
N VAL A 74 6.59 0.22 5.71
CA VAL A 74 5.26 0.38 5.06
C VAL A 74 4.44 -0.90 5.19
N ALA A 75 5.06 -2.08 5.16
CA ALA A 75 4.39 -3.34 5.43
C ALA A 75 3.86 -3.44 6.88
N MET A 76 4.51 -2.76 7.84
CA MET A 76 3.99 -2.64 9.22
C MET A 76 2.83 -1.65 9.32
N SER A 77 2.90 -0.53 8.60
CA SER A 77 1.81 0.46 8.51
C SER A 77 1.96 1.30 7.24
N TRP A 78 0.90 1.32 6.43
CA TRP A 78 0.83 2.09 5.20
C TRP A 78 1.19 3.58 5.39
N GLU A 79 0.84 4.16 6.54
CA GLU A 79 1.09 5.58 6.85
C GLU A 79 2.58 5.97 6.75
N ASN A 80 3.49 5.00 6.95
CA ASN A 80 4.92 5.22 6.80
C ASN A 80 5.32 5.61 5.37
N HIS A 81 4.52 5.28 4.35
CA HIS A 81 4.77 5.65 2.96
C HIS A 81 4.94 7.17 2.82
N ASN A 82 4.10 7.96 3.50
CA ASN A 82 4.12 9.43 3.46
C ASN A 82 5.41 10.04 4.03
N HIS A 83 6.20 9.26 4.77
CA HIS A 83 7.43 9.69 5.42
C HIS A 83 8.70 9.19 4.74
N ALA A 84 8.57 8.32 3.73
CA ALA A 84 9.69 7.94 2.87
C ALA A 84 10.24 9.15 2.12
N ALA A 85 11.51 9.07 1.72
CA ALA A 85 12.12 10.07 0.86
C ALA A 85 11.32 10.26 -0.43
N THR A 86 11.21 11.51 -0.89
CA THR A 86 10.40 11.87 -2.08
C THR A 86 10.77 11.03 -3.30
N PHE A 87 12.07 10.83 -3.56
CA PHE A 87 12.53 10.03 -4.69
C PHE A 87 12.09 8.56 -4.63
N LEU A 88 11.88 7.98 -3.44
CA LEU A 88 11.31 6.64 -3.30
C LEU A 88 9.80 6.65 -3.56
N ARG A 89 9.09 7.66 -3.05
CA ARG A 89 7.65 7.83 -3.30
C ARG A 89 7.33 8.12 -4.77
N ASP A 90 8.25 8.73 -5.50
CA ASP A 90 8.06 8.99 -6.93
C ASP A 90 8.60 7.84 -7.81
N CYS A 91 9.23 6.82 -7.21
CA CYS A 91 9.83 5.70 -7.91
C CYS A 91 8.79 4.62 -8.22
N GLY A 92 8.52 4.40 -9.51
CA GLY A 92 7.61 3.34 -9.95
C GLY A 92 8.08 1.95 -9.53
N ASP A 93 9.36 1.64 -9.62
CA ASP A 93 9.88 0.32 -9.23
C ASP A 93 9.73 0.07 -7.73
N PHE A 94 9.89 1.10 -6.91
CA PHE A 94 9.59 1.02 -5.49
C PHE A 94 8.12 0.68 -5.26
N PHE A 95 7.19 1.34 -5.98
CA PHE A 95 5.76 1.02 -5.93
C PHE A 95 5.43 -0.40 -6.38
N ARG A 96 6.08 -0.91 -7.44
CA ARG A 96 5.90 -2.31 -7.87
C ARG A 96 6.34 -3.28 -6.78
N ARG A 97 7.48 -3.03 -6.15
CA ARG A 97 7.98 -3.84 -5.01
C ARG A 97 7.02 -3.79 -3.83
N LEU A 98 6.49 -2.61 -3.49
CA LEU A 98 5.48 -2.45 -2.46
C LEU A 98 4.24 -3.30 -2.77
N PHE A 99 3.72 -3.21 -3.99
CA PHE A 99 2.56 -3.98 -4.42
C PHE A 99 2.82 -5.49 -4.29
N HIS A 100 3.98 -5.99 -4.72
CA HIS A 100 4.36 -7.39 -4.52
C HIS A 100 4.55 -7.78 -3.06
N ALA A 101 4.94 -6.86 -2.18
CA ALA A 101 5.04 -7.13 -0.74
C ALA A 101 3.65 -7.20 -0.07
N LEU A 102 2.69 -6.39 -0.53
CA LEU A 102 1.29 -6.43 -0.09
C LEU A 102 0.56 -7.68 -0.61
N ILE A 103 0.97 -8.22 -1.77
CA ILE A 103 0.35 -9.40 -2.41
C ILE A 103 1.33 -10.56 -2.40
N PRO A 104 1.27 -11.46 -1.40
CA PRO A 104 2.01 -12.69 -1.49
C PRO A 104 1.59 -13.49 -2.74
N PRO A 105 2.50 -14.24 -3.37
CA PRO A 105 2.20 -15.01 -4.58
C PRO A 105 0.98 -15.92 -4.40
N GLY A 106 -0.02 -15.76 -5.28
CA GLY A 106 -1.24 -16.57 -5.26
C GLY A 106 -2.39 -16.00 -4.42
N GLY A 107 -2.17 -14.90 -3.68
CA GLY A 107 -3.24 -14.17 -3.00
C GLY A 107 -4.05 -13.30 -3.96
N LEU A 108 -5.34 -13.13 -3.64
CA LEU A 108 -6.16 -12.03 -4.14
C LEU A 108 -6.09 -10.88 -3.12
N LEU A 109 -6.25 -9.67 -3.62
CA LEU A 109 -6.39 -8.48 -2.81
C LEU A 109 -7.85 -8.13 -2.63
N ASP A 110 -8.19 -7.78 -1.40
CA ASP A 110 -9.35 -6.95 -1.18
C ASP A 110 -9.14 -5.57 -1.83
N PHE A 111 -10.23 -4.99 -2.29
CA PHE A 111 -10.21 -3.72 -3.00
C PHE A 111 -9.73 -2.57 -2.11
N GLU A 112 -10.08 -2.61 -0.82
CA GLU A 112 -9.82 -1.57 0.17
C GLU A 112 -8.32 -1.41 0.46
N THR A 113 -7.57 -2.51 0.51
CA THR A 113 -6.11 -2.53 0.71
C THR A 113 -5.36 -1.76 -0.39
N LEU A 114 -5.93 -1.68 -1.61
CA LEU A 114 -5.32 -0.97 -2.73
C LEU A 114 -5.68 0.49 -2.84
N ALA A 115 -6.78 0.92 -2.22
CA ALA A 115 -7.32 2.24 -2.44
C ALA A 115 -6.28 3.33 -2.17
N GLU A 116 -5.64 3.28 -1.00
CA GLU A 116 -4.64 4.27 -0.63
C GLU A 116 -3.32 4.16 -1.42
N PRO A 117 -2.70 2.97 -1.58
CA PRO A 117 -1.54 2.79 -2.45
C PRO A 117 -1.72 3.34 -3.86
N MET A 118 -2.86 3.05 -4.48
CA MET A 118 -3.13 3.47 -5.85
C MET A 118 -3.46 4.96 -5.95
N ARG A 119 -4.10 5.55 -4.92
CA ARG A 119 -4.36 6.99 -4.84
C ARG A 119 -3.06 7.79 -4.92
N VAL A 120 -2.02 7.38 -4.21
CA VAL A 120 -0.74 8.10 -4.14
C VAL A 120 0.31 7.61 -5.13
N ALA A 121 0.01 6.58 -5.93
CA ALA A 121 0.94 6.04 -6.91
C ALA A 121 1.46 7.12 -7.89
N PRO A 122 2.75 7.06 -8.27
CA PRO A 122 3.32 8.01 -9.21
C PRO A 122 2.72 7.85 -10.60
N LEU A 123 2.79 8.89 -11.44
CA LEU A 123 2.26 8.86 -12.80
C LEU A 123 2.86 7.73 -13.65
N SER A 124 4.11 7.35 -13.40
CA SER A 124 4.76 6.21 -14.06
C SER A 124 4.03 4.89 -13.82
N ILE A 125 3.34 4.75 -12.69
CA ILE A 125 2.51 3.59 -12.33
C ILE A 125 1.08 3.76 -12.85
N LYS A 126 0.50 4.95 -12.70
CA LYS A 126 -0.86 5.24 -13.18
C LYS A 126 -1.01 5.19 -14.71
N ASN A 127 0.10 5.25 -15.43
CA ASN A 127 0.18 5.08 -16.88
C ASN A 127 0.67 3.69 -17.31
N ASP A 128 1.10 2.83 -16.39
CA ASP A 128 1.65 1.52 -16.73
C ASP A 128 0.52 0.52 -16.94
N HIS A 129 0.16 0.28 -18.21
CA HIS A 129 -0.90 -0.65 -18.58
C HIS A 129 -0.61 -2.08 -18.07
N ALA A 130 0.66 -2.50 -18.06
CA ALA A 130 1.03 -3.85 -17.63
C ALA A 130 0.88 -4.00 -16.12
N PHE A 131 1.31 -2.99 -15.35
CA PHE A 131 1.09 -2.96 -13.92
C PHE A 131 -0.40 -2.90 -13.58
N ILE A 132 -1.17 -2.02 -14.21
CA ILE A 132 -2.61 -1.90 -13.98
C ILE A 132 -3.34 -3.21 -14.32
N ALA A 133 -3.04 -3.84 -15.46
CA ALA A 133 -3.60 -5.15 -15.81
C ALA A 133 -3.21 -6.22 -14.78
N HIS A 134 -1.98 -6.20 -14.28
CA HIS A 134 -1.55 -7.08 -13.21
C HIS A 134 -2.35 -6.83 -11.92
N VAL A 135 -2.60 -5.58 -11.55
CA VAL A 135 -3.43 -5.23 -10.39
C VAL A 135 -4.85 -5.76 -10.54
N LEU A 136 -5.49 -5.50 -11.68
CA LEU A 136 -6.84 -5.98 -12.00
C LEU A 136 -6.95 -7.51 -11.96
N SER A 137 -5.87 -8.20 -12.33
CA SER A 137 -5.80 -9.67 -12.24
C SER A 137 -5.87 -10.19 -10.79
N ARG A 138 -5.46 -9.36 -9.82
CA ARG A 138 -5.31 -9.74 -8.40
C ARG A 138 -6.44 -9.27 -7.50
N ILE A 139 -7.32 -8.38 -7.96
CA ILE A 139 -8.48 -7.96 -7.16
C ILE A 139 -9.56 -9.04 -7.21
N ASP A 140 -10.14 -9.39 -6.07
CA ASP A 140 -11.33 -10.24 -6.03
C ASP A 140 -12.57 -9.42 -6.42
N LEU A 141 -13.16 -9.72 -7.58
CA LEU A 141 -14.37 -9.03 -8.08
C LEU A 141 -15.64 -9.87 -7.81
N ARG A 142 -15.52 -11.07 -7.20
CA ARG A 142 -16.57 -12.11 -7.13
C ARG A 142 -17.76 -11.80 -6.22
N ASP A 143 -17.70 -10.72 -5.45
CA ASP A 143 -18.77 -10.30 -4.54
C ASP A 143 -19.92 -9.54 -5.23
N GLY A 144 -19.86 -9.38 -6.56
CA GLY A 144 -20.87 -8.65 -7.34
C GLY A 144 -20.66 -7.14 -7.39
N SER A 145 -19.65 -6.60 -6.69
CA SER A 145 -19.27 -5.18 -6.76
C SER A 145 -18.26 -4.89 -7.87
N GLY A 146 -17.97 -5.86 -8.75
CA GLY A 146 -16.95 -5.74 -9.80
C GLY A 146 -17.11 -4.48 -10.68
N ARG A 147 -18.34 -4.04 -10.92
CA ARG A 147 -18.64 -2.76 -11.61
C ARG A 147 -18.16 -1.54 -10.83
N GLU A 148 -18.59 -1.41 -9.58
CA GLU A 148 -18.22 -0.29 -8.70
C GLU A 148 -16.71 -0.25 -8.45
N GLN A 149 -16.10 -1.42 -8.29
CA GLN A 149 -14.66 -1.56 -8.17
C GLN A 149 -13.96 -1.08 -9.45
N LEU A 150 -14.42 -1.47 -10.65
CA LEU A 150 -13.84 -1.02 -11.92
C LEU A 150 -14.00 0.50 -12.13
N GLU A 151 -15.12 1.09 -11.70
CA GLU A 151 -15.29 2.54 -11.72
C GLU A 151 -14.28 3.25 -10.82
N VAL A 152 -14.12 2.79 -9.57
CA VAL A 152 -13.14 3.35 -8.65
C VAL A 152 -11.72 3.14 -9.17
N LEU A 153 -11.40 1.96 -9.73
CA LEU A 153 -10.11 1.68 -10.38
C LEU A 153 -9.81 2.65 -11.51
N SER A 154 -10.82 3.01 -12.30
CA SER A 154 -10.68 3.99 -13.38
C SER A 154 -10.18 5.34 -12.85
N THR A 155 -10.55 5.71 -11.61
CA THR A 155 -10.13 6.99 -11.01
C THR A 155 -8.65 7.01 -10.64
N TRP A 156 -8.01 5.85 -10.49
CA TRP A 156 -6.59 5.75 -10.15
C TRP A 156 -5.69 5.88 -11.38
N MET A 157 -6.24 5.66 -12.57
CA MET A 157 -5.52 5.72 -13.83
C MET A 157 -5.30 7.17 -14.28
N SER A 158 -4.29 7.39 -15.12
CA SER A 158 -4.14 8.68 -15.78
C SER A 158 -5.35 9.00 -16.67
N PRO A 159 -5.62 10.28 -17.00
CA PRO A 159 -6.75 10.65 -17.85
C PRO A 159 -6.79 9.88 -19.18
N SER A 160 -5.64 9.63 -19.79
CA SER A 160 -5.53 8.91 -21.06
C SER A 160 -5.92 7.44 -20.93
N LEU A 161 -5.41 6.73 -19.92
CA LEU A 161 -5.75 5.32 -19.69
C LEU A 161 -7.20 5.17 -19.19
N ARG A 162 -7.62 6.07 -18.30
CA ARG A 162 -9.00 6.14 -17.80
C ARG A 162 -10.01 6.25 -18.94
N LYS A 163 -9.75 7.10 -19.94
CA LYS A 163 -10.66 7.27 -21.08
C LYS A 163 -10.94 5.96 -21.81
N GLY A 164 -9.91 5.14 -22.04
CA GLY A 164 -10.05 3.84 -22.71
C GLY A 164 -10.87 2.83 -21.89
N LEU A 165 -10.60 2.77 -20.58
CA LEU A 165 -11.36 1.90 -19.68
C LEU A 165 -12.82 2.34 -19.56
N VAL A 166 -13.06 3.63 -19.34
CA VAL A 166 -14.42 4.18 -19.19
C VAL A 166 -15.25 3.97 -20.45
N GLU A 167 -14.68 4.15 -21.65
CA GLU A 167 -15.43 3.87 -22.88
C GLU A 167 -15.76 2.38 -23.02
N THR A 168 -14.83 1.50 -22.65
CA THR A 168 -15.08 0.05 -22.63
C THR A 168 -16.21 -0.31 -21.66
N LEU A 169 -16.18 0.23 -20.44
CA LEU A 169 -17.22 0.02 -19.44
C LEU A 169 -18.58 0.54 -19.93
N ARG A 170 -18.61 1.75 -20.49
CA ARG A 170 -19.82 2.35 -21.06
C ARG A 170 -20.45 1.47 -22.15
N LEU A 171 -19.63 0.85 -23.00
CA LEU A 171 -20.11 -0.08 -24.03
C LEU A 171 -20.64 -1.39 -23.43
N LEU A 172 -19.97 -1.94 -22.42
CA LEU A 172 -20.44 -3.12 -21.71
C LEU A 172 -21.79 -2.85 -21.02
N GLU A 173 -21.94 -1.69 -20.39
CA GLU A 173 -23.20 -1.26 -19.76
C GLU A 173 -24.35 -1.23 -20.76
N GLN A 174 -24.13 -0.70 -21.96
CA GLN A 174 -25.17 -0.69 -23.01
C GLN A 174 -25.58 -2.10 -23.44
N VAL A 175 -24.66 -3.06 -23.40
CA VAL A 175 -24.94 -4.48 -23.71
C VAL A 175 -25.72 -5.12 -22.56
N TRP A 176 -25.30 -4.88 -21.31
CA TRP A 176 -25.96 -5.41 -20.12
C TRP A 176 -27.38 -4.86 -19.92
N GLU A 177 -27.63 -3.59 -20.28
CA GLU A 177 -28.98 -3.01 -20.29
C GLU A 177 -29.93 -3.70 -21.28
N GLN A 178 -29.40 -4.15 -22.42
CA GLN A 178 -30.17 -4.86 -23.45
C GLN A 178 -30.37 -6.34 -23.10
N ASP A 179 -29.36 -6.96 -22.49
CA ASP A 179 -29.40 -8.35 -22.05
C ASP A 179 -28.61 -8.54 -20.75
N PRO A 180 -29.28 -8.50 -19.58
CA PRO A 180 -28.62 -8.65 -18.28
C PRO A 180 -27.89 -9.99 -18.09
N THR A 181 -28.24 -11.04 -18.84
CA THR A 181 -27.58 -12.35 -18.72
C THR A 181 -26.14 -12.33 -19.21
N THR A 182 -25.80 -11.35 -20.05
CA THR A 182 -24.44 -11.17 -20.57
C THR A 182 -23.46 -10.62 -19.53
N GLU A 183 -23.94 -10.00 -18.45
CA GLU A 183 -23.12 -9.56 -17.32
C GLU A 183 -22.61 -10.76 -16.52
N GLU A 184 -23.51 -11.67 -16.14
CA GLU A 184 -23.17 -12.90 -15.44
C GLU A 184 -22.18 -13.75 -16.25
N TRP A 185 -22.43 -13.89 -17.56
CA TRP A 185 -21.51 -14.58 -18.48
C TRP A 185 -20.13 -13.91 -18.56
N PHE A 186 -20.09 -12.57 -18.63
CA PHE A 186 -18.83 -11.82 -18.71
C PHE A 186 -18.00 -12.07 -17.46
N TRP A 187 -18.61 -11.94 -16.28
CA TRP A 187 -17.92 -12.16 -15.02
C TRP A 187 -17.49 -13.61 -14.83
N ASP A 188 -18.31 -14.60 -15.20
CA ASP A 188 -17.92 -16.02 -15.23
C ASP A 188 -16.64 -16.24 -16.07
N LYS A 189 -16.54 -15.61 -17.24
CA LYS A 189 -15.32 -15.69 -18.08
C LYS A 189 -14.12 -15.01 -17.45
N VAL A 190 -14.32 -13.84 -16.83
CA VAL A 190 -13.24 -13.16 -16.09
C VAL A 190 -12.73 -14.05 -14.95
N TYR A 191 -13.60 -14.69 -14.17
CA TYR A 191 -13.21 -15.57 -13.08
C TYR A 191 -12.49 -16.84 -13.56
N GLN A 192 -13.01 -17.51 -14.61
CA GLN A 192 -12.35 -18.67 -15.21
C GLN A 192 -10.92 -18.34 -15.71
N SER A 193 -10.70 -17.14 -16.24
CA SER A 193 -9.38 -16.69 -16.71
C SER A 193 -8.38 -16.44 -15.56
N LYS A 194 -8.88 -16.05 -14.39
CA LYS A 194 -8.08 -15.82 -13.18
C LYS A 194 -7.62 -17.15 -12.56
N ASP A 195 -8.52 -18.13 -12.47
CA ASP A 195 -8.23 -19.45 -11.88
C ASP A 195 -7.28 -20.30 -12.73
N SER A 196 -7.30 -20.12 -14.06
CA SER A 196 -6.41 -20.81 -15.00
C SER A 196 -5.02 -20.16 -15.17
N GLY A 197 -4.73 -19.08 -14.41
CA GLY A 197 -3.42 -18.44 -14.39
C GLY A 197 -3.07 -17.69 -15.67
N MET A 198 -3.94 -16.78 -16.14
CA MET A 198 -3.68 -15.79 -17.20
C MET A 198 -2.76 -16.24 -18.36
N ALA A 199 -2.91 -17.47 -18.85
CA ALA A 199 -2.23 -17.92 -20.06
C ALA A 199 -2.88 -17.36 -21.35
N GLY A 200 -4.08 -16.79 -21.24
CA GLY A 200 -4.95 -16.45 -22.38
C GLY A 200 -4.82 -15.06 -22.98
N PHE A 201 -4.20 -14.09 -22.30
CA PHE A 201 -4.10 -12.70 -22.82
C PHE A 201 -2.84 -12.43 -23.66
N LYS A 202 -2.17 -13.48 -24.16
CA LYS A 202 -1.00 -13.32 -25.04
C LYS A 202 -1.33 -13.06 -26.51
N ASN A 203 -2.60 -13.11 -26.92
CA ASN A 203 -2.99 -13.05 -28.34
C ASN A 203 -4.18 -12.11 -28.63
N CYS A 204 -4.13 -10.85 -28.17
CA CYS A 204 -4.91 -9.75 -28.76
C CYS A 204 -4.04 -8.48 -28.79
#